data_AF-A0A8C6UVK0-F1
#
_entry.id   AF-A0A8C6UVK0-F1
#
_cell.length_a   1.000
_cell.length_b   1.000
_cell.length_c   1.000
_cell.angle_alpha   90.00
_cell.angle_beta   90.00
_cell.angle_gamma   90.00
#
_symmetry.space_group_name_H-M   'P 1'
#
loop_
_entity.id
_entity.type
_entity.pdbx_description
1 polymer ?
#
loop_
_entity_poly.entity_id
_entity_poly.type
_entity_poly.pdbx_seq_one_letter_code
_entity_poly.pdbx_strand_id
1 'polypeptide(L)'
;VYFKKSVIFNFSVYVVVHWSVRASVLALVCSGCLDIAEEFRSQEIDGQALLLLKEDHLMGTMNIKLGPALKIFAQISQLKDF
;
A
#
# COMPACT_ATOMS: atom_id res chain seq x y z
N VAL A 1 14.34 -15.23 19.27
CA VAL A 1 14.41 -14.61 17.92
C VAL A 1 13.03 -14.27 17.35
N TYR A 2 11.98 -15.08 17.55
CA TYR A 2 10.61 -14.81 17.07
C TYR A 2 9.89 -13.63 17.73
N PHE A 3 10.06 -13.44 19.05
CA PHE A 3 9.29 -12.45 19.82
C PHE A 3 9.54 -11.00 19.39
N LYS A 4 10.78 -10.66 19.01
CA LYS A 4 11.13 -9.30 18.58
C LYS A 4 10.58 -8.97 17.19
N LYS A 5 10.48 -9.97 16.31
CA LYS A 5 9.99 -9.80 14.93
C LYS A 5 8.47 -9.58 14.91
N SER A 6 7.71 -10.36 15.68
CA SER A 6 6.24 -10.19 15.77
C SER A 6 5.78 -8.87 16.40
N VAL A 7 6.53 -8.32 17.36
CA VAL A 7 6.18 -7.04 18.00
C VAL A 7 6.48 -5.86 17.08
N ILE A 8 7.63 -5.87 16.39
CA ILE A 8 7.96 -4.85 15.38
C ILE A 8 6.96 -4.92 14.21
N PHE A 9 6.57 -6.13 13.83
CA PHE A 9 5.59 -6.36 12.78
C PHE A 9 4.22 -5.78 13.11
N ASN A 10 3.72 -6.08 14.32
CA ASN A 10 2.48 -5.49 14.79
C ASN A 10 2.57 -3.96 14.84
N PHE A 11 3.72 -3.41 15.24
CA PHE A 11 3.90 -1.96 15.30
C PHE A 11 3.92 -1.31 13.90
N SER A 12 4.60 -1.92 12.92
CA SER A 12 4.65 -1.43 11.54
C SER A 12 3.26 -1.40 10.91
N VAL A 13 2.53 -2.51 10.98
CA VAL A 13 1.16 -2.61 10.48
C VAL A 13 0.22 -1.65 11.23
N TYR A 14 0.38 -1.52 12.56
CA TYR A 14 -0.41 -0.59 13.39
C TYR A 14 -0.18 0.88 12.99
N VAL A 15 1.04 1.24 12.59
CA VAL A 15 1.32 2.59 12.08
C VAL A 15 0.66 2.80 10.73
N VAL A 16 0.74 1.82 9.82
CA VAL A 16 0.16 1.92 8.46
C VAL A 16 -1.36 2.03 8.51
N VAL A 17 -2.09 1.28 9.36
CA VAL A 17 -3.57 1.37 9.44
C VAL A 17 -4.08 2.75 9.84
N HIS A 18 -3.23 3.59 10.45
CA HIS A 18 -3.57 4.96 10.81
C HIS A 18 -3.14 6.00 9.77
N TRP A 19 -2.58 5.58 8.63
CA TRP A 19 -2.23 6.49 7.56
C TRP A 19 -3.48 7.12 6.94
N SER A 20 -3.45 8.44 6.80
CA SER A 20 -4.42 9.16 5.97
C SER A 20 -4.15 8.92 4.48
N VAL A 21 -5.12 9.24 3.62
CA VAL A 21 -4.95 9.20 2.15
C VAL A 21 -3.67 9.91 1.70
N ARG A 22 -3.37 11.08 2.27
CA ARG A 22 -2.14 11.83 1.96
C ARG A 22 -0.86 11.03 2.25
N ALA A 23 -0.81 10.27 3.33
CA ALA A 23 0.36 9.47 3.69
C ALA A 23 0.51 8.26 2.76
N SER A 24 -0.59 7.57 2.43
CA SER A 24 -0.60 6.49 1.43
C SER A 24 -0.11 6.96 0.06
N VAL A 25 -0.60 8.12 -0.39
CA VAL A 25 -0.18 8.76 -1.65
C VAL A 25 1.30 9.14 -1.60
N LEU A 26 1.79 9.73 -0.50
CA LEU A 26 3.20 10.08 -0.36
C LEU A 26 4.12 8.86 -0.43
N ALA A 27 3.71 7.72 0.15
CA ALA A 27 4.47 6.48 0.08
C ALA A 27 4.65 5.99 -1.38
N LEU A 28 3.59 6.05 -2.20
CA LEU A 28 3.64 5.73 -3.64
C LEU A 28 4.52 6.70 -4.42
N VAL A 29 4.44 8.00 -4.10
CA VAL A 29 5.28 9.03 -4.73
C VAL A 29 6.76 8.77 -4.43
N CYS A 30 7.10 8.52 -3.15
CA CYS A 30 8.45 8.20 -2.72
C CYS A 30 8.97 6.90 -3.35
N SER A 31 8.08 5.98 -3.72
CA SER A 31 8.44 4.73 -4.40
C SER A 31 8.54 4.84 -5.93
N GLY A 32 8.30 6.02 -6.49
CA GLY A 32 8.40 6.31 -7.92
C GLY A 32 7.13 6.02 -8.72
N CYS A 33 5.99 5.80 -8.05
CA CYS A 33 4.69 5.52 -8.68
C CYS A 33 3.81 6.77 -8.79
N LEU A 34 4.37 7.87 -9.29
CA LEU A 34 3.70 9.19 -9.39
C LEU A 34 2.36 9.13 -10.14
N ASP A 35 2.33 8.42 -11.28
CA ASP A 35 1.16 8.37 -12.17
C ASP A 35 -0.07 7.69 -11.51
N ILE A 36 0.14 6.96 -10.43
CA ILE A 36 -0.88 6.17 -9.73
C ILE A 36 -1.32 6.86 -8.43
N ALA A 37 -0.53 7.85 -7.98
CA ALA A 37 -0.77 8.59 -6.76
C ALA A 37 -2.10 9.38 -6.80
N GLU A 38 -2.47 9.93 -7.97
CA GLU A 38 -3.77 10.60 -8.15
C GLU A 38 -4.95 9.62 -8.15
N GLU A 39 -4.79 8.43 -8.72
CA GLU A 39 -5.83 7.39 -8.68
C GLU A 39 -6.08 6.93 -7.24
N PHE A 40 -5.04 6.71 -6.45
CA PHE A 40 -5.16 6.38 -5.03
C PHE A 40 -5.85 7.50 -4.23
N ARG A 41 -5.60 8.76 -4.59
CA ARG A 41 -6.30 9.89 -3.98
C ARG A 41 -7.78 9.91 -4.36
N SER A 42 -8.10 9.70 -5.63
CA SER A 42 -9.48 9.70 -6.15
C SER A 42 -10.33 8.57 -5.58
N GLN A 43 -9.72 7.41 -5.31
CA GLN A 43 -10.37 6.25 -4.69
C GLN A 43 -10.34 6.30 -3.15
N GLU A 44 -9.90 7.42 -2.57
CA GLU A 44 -9.80 7.63 -1.12
C GLU A 44 -9.03 6.52 -0.38
N ILE A 45 -7.93 6.04 -0.97
CA ILE A 45 -7.13 4.95 -0.40
C ILE A 45 -6.34 5.45 0.82
N ASP A 46 -6.87 5.21 2.01
CA ASP A 46 -6.18 5.39 3.28
C ASP A 46 -5.31 4.16 3.65
N GLY A 47 -4.71 4.16 4.83
CA GLY A 47 -3.86 3.08 5.30
C GLY A 47 -4.57 1.73 5.46
N GLN A 48 -5.85 1.73 5.84
CA GLN A 48 -6.63 0.50 5.98
C GLN A 48 -6.97 -0.07 4.62
N ALA A 49 -7.46 0.78 3.71
CA ALA A 49 -7.74 0.40 2.32
C ALA A 49 -6.48 -0.10 1.61
N LEU A 50 -5.34 0.57 1.81
CA LEU A 50 -4.03 0.19 1.27
C LEU A 50 -3.66 -1.26 1.64
N LEU A 51 -3.88 -1.63 2.91
CA LEU A 51 -3.60 -3.00 3.39
C LEU A 51 -4.63 -4.03 2.91
N LEU A 52 -5.80 -3.60 2.43
CA LEU A 52 -6.83 -4.48 1.86
C LEU A 52 -6.75 -4.61 0.32
N LEU A 53 -5.89 -3.81 -0.33
CA LEU A 53 -5.71 -3.90 -1.78
C LEU A 53 -5.25 -5.29 -2.23
N LYS A 54 -5.86 -5.72 -3.33
CA LYS A 54 -5.56 -6.95 -4.07
C LYS A 54 -5.23 -6.60 -5.51
N GLU A 55 -4.56 -7.51 -6.20
CA GLU A 55 -4.24 -7.36 -7.62
C GLU A 55 -5.48 -7.01 -8.47
N ASP A 56 -6.61 -7.68 -8.20
CA ASP A 56 -7.89 -7.43 -8.88
C ASP A 56 -8.41 -6.00 -8.71
N HIS A 57 -8.16 -5.34 -7.58
CA HIS A 57 -8.58 -3.94 -7.37
C HIS A 57 -7.71 -2.98 -8.19
N LEU A 58 -6.40 -3.27 -8.32
CA LEU A 58 -5.49 -2.46 -9.12
C LEU A 58 -5.79 -2.59 -10.60
N MET A 59 -6.00 -3.82 -11.09
CA MET A 59 -6.21 -4.07 -12.50
C MET A 59 -7.66 -3.80 -12.94
N GLY A 60 -8.64 -4.20 -12.14
CA GLY A 60 -10.06 -4.07 -12.46
C GLY A 60 -10.60 -2.68 -12.17
N THR A 61 -10.50 -2.25 -10.90
CA THR A 61 -11.11 -0.98 -10.47
C THR A 61 -10.30 0.24 -10.91
N MET A 62 -8.97 0.18 -10.81
CA MET A 62 -8.08 1.31 -11.13
C MET A 62 -7.51 1.24 -12.56
N ASN A 63 -7.87 0.23 -13.35
CA ASN A 63 -7.41 0.04 -14.73
C ASN A 63 -5.87 0.08 -14.90
N ILE A 64 -5.13 -0.36 -13.88
CA ILE A 64 -3.67 -0.41 -13.89
C ILE A 64 -3.23 -1.66 -14.65
N LYS A 65 -2.28 -1.52 -15.58
CA LYS A 65 -1.72 -2.66 -16.31
C LYS A 65 -1.04 -3.65 -15.37
N LEU A 66 -1.02 -4.92 -15.74
CA LEU A 66 -0.43 -6.02 -14.95
C LEU A 66 0.97 -5.70 -14.41
N GLY A 67 1.89 -5.22 -15.25
CA GLY A 67 3.27 -4.92 -14.84
C GLY A 67 3.36 -3.93 -13.66
N PRO A 68 2.81 -2.70 -13.77
CA PRO A 68 2.73 -1.77 -12.65
C PRO A 68 1.93 -2.30 -11.44
N ALA A 69 0.83 -3.02 -11.66
CA ALA A 69 0.02 -3.58 -10.58
C ALA A 69 0.84 -4.55 -9.71
N LEU A 70 1.62 -5.44 -10.33
CA LEU A 70 2.52 -6.36 -9.63
C LEU A 70 3.58 -5.63 -8.79
N LYS A 71 4.15 -4.53 -9.30
CA LYS A 71 5.15 -3.73 -8.56
C LYS A 71 4.56 -3.08 -7.32
N ILE A 72 3.38 -2.49 -7.45
CA ILE A 72 2.66 -1.86 -6.32
C ILE A 72 2.28 -2.93 -5.30
N PHE A 73 1.72 -4.05 -5.75
CA PHE A 73 1.31 -5.12 -4.86
C PHE A 73 2.49 -5.70 -4.08
N ALA A 74 3.66 -5.84 -4.72
CA ALA A 74 4.89 -6.26 -4.03
C ALA A 74 5.34 -5.25 -2.95
N GLN A 75 5.23 -3.94 -3.21
CA GLN A 75 5.55 -2.91 -2.22
C GLN A 75 4.55 -2.87 -1.05
N ILE A 76 3.25 -3.00 -1.34
CA ILE A 76 2.22 -3.10 -0.30
C ILE A 76 2.44 -4.36 0.55
N SER A 77 2.83 -5.47 -0.07
CA SER A 77 3.13 -6.72 0.64
C SER A 77 4.32 -6.55 1.58
N GLN A 78 5.35 -5.79 1.20
CA GLN A 78 6.44 -5.45 2.11
C GLN A 78 5.93 -4.69 3.35
N LEU A 79 5.00 -3.75 3.20
CA LEU A 79 4.39 -3.04 4.34
C LEU A 79 3.61 -3.97 5.29
N LYS A 80 3.07 -5.08 4.78
CA LYS A 80 2.39 -6.11 5.56
C LYS A 80 3.37 -7.06 6.23
N ASP A 81 4.52 -7.31 5.61
CA ASP A 81 5.48 -8.34 6.03
C ASP A 81 6.57 -7.82 6.98
N PHE A 82 6.66 -6.50 7.18
CA PHE A 82 7.56 -5.85 8.15
C PHE A 82 7.03 -5.90 9.56
#